data_AF-A0A377LTA6-F1
#
_entry.id   AF-A0A377LTA6-F1
#
_cell.length_a   1.000
_cell.length_b   1.000
_cell.length_c   1.000
_cell.angle_alpha   90.00
_cell.angle_beta   90.00
_cell.angle_gamma   90.00
#
_symmetry.space_group_name_H-M   'P 1'
#
loop_
_entity.id
_entity.type
_entity.pdbx_description
1 polymer ?
#
loop_
_entity_poly.entity_id
_entity_poly.type
_entity_poly.pdbx_seq_one_letter_code
_entity_poly.pdbx_strand_id
1 'polypeptide(L)'
;MLNGGAVNVGGVQVAGVSGAGKTAELVIAGKDSRFTSDSSVSVGDYGNGVLSVIDGGSFSAGSNALIVGTSGSGSNRGALIIGSRGNMDTGTGITEPTLGTAGGAGTLDAKTAISLRGGLFGSYVYFNHTDENYIFSNKMSGEGEVINTSGQTTLNGDLSALQANVTARGGKVIIASNINTQPEDDIF
;
A
#
# COMPACT_ATOMS: atom_id res chain seq x y z
N MET A 1 4.83 -2.83 16.39
CA MET A 1 4.01 -1.61 16.38
C MET A 1 4.88 -0.45 16.85
N LEU A 2 4.95 0.64 16.09
CA LEU A 2 5.57 1.89 16.51
C LEU A 2 4.47 2.80 17.05
N ASN A 3 4.64 3.34 18.26
CA ASN A 3 3.72 4.28 18.90
C ASN A 3 4.55 5.36 19.62
N GLY A 4 4.92 6.41 18.89
CA GLY A 4 5.87 7.46 19.30
C GLY A 4 7.36 7.07 19.15
N GLY A 5 7.67 6.01 18.40
CA GLY A 5 9.04 5.48 18.25
C GLY A 5 9.59 5.59 16.83
N ALA A 6 10.93 5.64 16.71
CA ALA A 6 11.65 5.63 15.44
C ALA A 6 12.45 4.32 15.26
N VAL A 7 12.37 3.72 14.08
CA VAL A 7 13.15 2.54 13.69
C VAL A 7 13.82 2.77 12.34
N ASN A 8 15.12 2.52 12.28
CA ASN A 8 15.93 2.53 11.07
C ASN A 8 16.50 1.14 10.83
N VAL A 9 16.39 0.65 9.60
CA VAL A 9 16.76 -0.73 9.22
C VAL A 9 17.38 -0.75 7.83
N GLY A 10 18.25 -1.73 7.57
CA GLY A 10 18.86 -1.90 6.25
C GLY A 10 17.89 -2.42 5.18
N GLY A 11 16.88 -3.20 5.58
CA GLY A 11 15.83 -3.72 4.69
C GLY A 11 14.79 -4.49 5.49
N VAL A 12 13.57 -4.62 4.95
CA VAL A 12 12.48 -5.33 5.63
C VAL A 12 11.63 -6.16 4.68
N GLN A 13 11.28 -7.35 5.18
CA GLN A 13 10.25 -8.21 4.64
C GLN A 13 9.12 -8.33 5.66
N VAL A 14 7.92 -7.88 5.29
CA VAL A 14 6.69 -8.12 6.04
C VAL A 14 5.95 -9.25 5.33
N ALA A 15 6.14 -10.48 5.81
CA ALA A 15 5.68 -11.70 5.16
C ALA A 15 5.08 -12.65 6.19
N GLY A 16 3.87 -13.12 5.93
CA GLY A 16 3.32 -14.29 6.61
C GLY A 16 3.96 -15.58 6.10
N VAL A 17 3.45 -16.71 6.57
CA VAL A 17 3.85 -18.03 6.04
C VAL A 17 2.99 -18.35 4.82
N SER A 18 3.63 -18.71 3.71
CA SER A 18 2.92 -19.10 2.48
C SER A 18 1.97 -20.28 2.74
N GLY A 19 0.73 -20.17 2.27
CA GLY A 19 -0.32 -21.18 2.49
C GLY A 19 -0.92 -21.25 3.90
N ALA A 20 -0.36 -20.56 4.90
CA ALA A 20 -0.84 -20.62 6.28
C ALA A 20 -2.06 -19.73 6.57
N GLY A 21 -2.46 -18.87 5.63
CA GLY A 21 -3.59 -17.93 5.78
C GLY A 21 -3.38 -16.83 6.83
N LYS A 22 -2.19 -16.73 7.43
CA LYS A 22 -1.85 -15.73 8.45
C LYS A 22 -1.09 -14.53 7.90
N THR A 23 -1.42 -13.36 8.39
CA THR A 23 -0.82 -12.09 8.00
C THR A 23 0.30 -11.67 8.93
N ALA A 24 1.43 -11.26 8.35
CA ALA A 24 2.39 -10.42 9.04
C ALA A 24 1.97 -8.96 8.92
N GLU A 25 1.94 -8.25 10.05
CA GLU A 25 1.55 -6.83 10.12
C GLU A 25 2.72 -5.95 10.55
N LEU A 26 3.02 -4.93 9.76
CA LEU A 26 3.81 -3.78 10.19
C LEU A 26 2.86 -2.59 10.36
N VAL A 27 2.75 -2.09 11.59
CA VAL A 27 1.91 -0.93 11.90
C VAL A 27 2.72 0.20 12.49
N ILE A 28 2.62 1.36 11.85
CA ILE A 28 3.25 2.62 12.20
C ILE A 28 2.12 3.57 12.59
N ALA A 29 1.94 3.78 13.89
CA ALA A 29 0.79 4.49 14.44
C ALA A 29 1.25 5.66 15.31
N GLY A 30 0.48 6.73 15.28
CA GLY A 30 0.70 7.88 16.15
C GLY A 30 1.68 8.88 15.57
N LYS A 31 1.43 10.14 15.93
CA LYS A 31 2.22 11.29 15.56
C LYS A 31 3.69 11.05 15.95
N ASP A 32 4.59 11.41 15.03
CA ASP A 32 6.05 11.31 15.16
C ASP A 32 6.61 9.87 15.19
N SER A 33 5.76 8.83 15.11
CA SER A 33 6.23 7.48 14.79
C SER A 33 6.83 7.45 13.40
N ARG A 34 8.02 6.86 13.28
CA ARG A 34 8.75 6.79 12.02
C ARG A 34 9.37 5.42 11.79
N PHE A 35 9.16 4.89 10.60
CA PHE A 35 9.91 3.76 10.08
C PHE A 35 10.70 4.21 8.85
N THR A 36 12.01 3.95 8.83
CA THR A 36 12.87 4.24 7.69
C THR A 36 13.69 3.01 7.30
N SER A 37 13.72 2.71 6.00
CA SER A 37 14.51 1.64 5.41
C SER A 37 15.51 2.21 4.41
N ASP A 38 16.75 1.76 4.50
CA ASP A 38 17.82 2.14 3.56
C ASP A 38 17.76 1.34 2.24
N SER A 39 16.91 0.30 2.19
CA SER A 39 16.63 -0.51 1.00
C SER A 39 15.13 -0.61 0.73
N SER A 40 14.77 -1.32 -0.35
CA SER A 40 13.39 -1.66 -0.66
C SER A 40 12.75 -2.46 0.47
N VAL A 41 11.45 -2.25 0.67
CA VAL A 41 10.64 -2.97 1.66
C VAL A 41 9.63 -3.82 0.92
N SER A 42 9.59 -5.11 1.20
CA SER A 42 8.66 -6.05 0.60
C SER A 42 7.53 -6.36 1.58
N VAL A 43 6.28 -6.28 1.11
CA VAL A 43 5.08 -6.57 1.89
C VAL A 43 4.27 -7.62 1.14
N GLY A 44 4.18 -8.83 1.70
CA GLY A 44 3.44 -9.92 1.06
C GLY A 44 4.15 -10.59 -0.10
N ASP A 45 5.49 -10.51 -0.16
CA ASP A 45 6.27 -11.26 -1.16
C ASP A 45 6.25 -12.78 -0.87
N TYR A 46 6.24 -13.14 0.42
CA TYR A 46 6.00 -14.49 0.93
C TYR A 46 4.79 -14.46 1.89
N GLY A 47 3.75 -15.27 1.63
CA GLY A 47 2.52 -15.25 2.41
C GLY A 47 1.78 -13.90 2.38
N ASN A 48 0.93 -13.66 3.38
CA ASN A 48 0.17 -12.40 3.49
C ASN A 48 0.97 -11.37 4.29
N GLY A 49 1.10 -10.15 3.77
CA GLY A 49 1.74 -9.02 4.45
C GLY A 49 0.88 -7.76 4.40
N VAL A 50 0.81 -7.03 5.51
CA VAL A 50 0.15 -5.72 5.58
C VAL A 50 1.09 -4.70 6.19
N LEU A 51 1.18 -3.54 5.54
CA LEU A 51 1.75 -2.32 6.08
C LEU A 51 0.63 -1.31 6.33
N SER A 52 0.39 -0.95 7.60
CA SER A 52 -0.54 0.11 7.97
C SER A 52 0.21 1.34 8.47
N VAL A 53 -0.11 2.50 7.89
CA VAL A 53 0.41 3.81 8.33
C VAL A 53 -0.77 4.67 8.74
N ILE A 54 -0.86 4.99 10.02
CA ILE A 54 -2.06 5.54 10.66
C ILE A 54 -1.73 6.63 11.67
N ASP A 55 -2.72 7.45 11.98
CA ASP A 55 -2.73 8.45 13.05
C ASP A 55 -1.47 9.34 13.06
N GLY A 56 -1.04 9.80 11.87
CA GLY A 56 0.14 10.66 11.71
C GLY A 56 1.49 9.94 11.73
N GLY A 57 1.52 8.61 11.74
CA GLY A 57 2.74 7.82 11.53
C GLY A 57 3.37 8.05 10.15
N SER A 58 4.67 7.80 10.03
CA SER A 58 5.42 8.02 8.79
C SER A 58 6.28 6.83 8.36
N PHE A 59 6.25 6.52 7.07
CA PHE A 59 7.07 5.48 6.43
C PHE A 59 7.98 6.07 5.35
N SER A 60 9.23 5.59 5.27
CA SER A 60 10.15 5.93 4.17
C SER A 60 11.01 4.71 3.81
N ALA A 61 11.16 4.45 2.51
CA ALA A 61 12.23 3.62 1.96
C ALA A 61 13.25 4.48 1.17
N GLY A 62 13.28 5.80 1.43
CA GLY A 62 14.05 6.76 0.64
C GLY A 62 13.63 6.73 -0.83
N SER A 63 14.61 6.72 -1.74
CA SER A 63 14.42 6.58 -3.18
C SER A 63 14.22 5.12 -3.65
N ASN A 64 14.13 4.17 -2.71
CA ASN A 64 13.84 2.77 -3.03
C ASN A 64 12.33 2.53 -3.17
N ALA A 65 11.94 1.25 -3.30
CA ALA A 65 10.56 0.86 -3.48
C ALA A 65 9.93 0.24 -2.22
N LEU A 66 8.67 0.57 -1.97
CA LEU A 66 7.74 -0.32 -1.29
C LEU A 66 7.17 -1.29 -2.33
N ILE A 67 7.54 -2.56 -2.22
CA ILE A 67 7.07 -3.64 -3.09
C ILE A 67 5.88 -4.30 -2.39
N VAL A 68 4.72 -4.28 -3.02
CA VAL A 68 3.47 -4.82 -2.50
C VAL A 68 3.10 -6.05 -3.31
N GLY A 69 2.96 -7.18 -2.63
CA GLY A 69 2.66 -8.49 -3.23
C GLY A 69 3.85 -9.14 -3.91
N THR A 70 3.57 -10.13 -4.76
CA THR A 70 4.56 -10.90 -5.50
C THR A 70 4.12 -11.14 -6.93
N SER A 71 5.08 -11.22 -7.86
CA SER A 71 4.81 -11.61 -9.25
C SER A 71 4.72 -13.13 -9.45
N GLY A 72 4.96 -13.92 -8.39
CA GLY A 72 4.85 -15.38 -8.42
C GLY A 72 3.40 -15.87 -8.40
N SER A 73 3.18 -17.12 -8.83
CA SER A 73 1.85 -17.77 -8.87
C SER A 73 1.32 -18.25 -7.51
N GLY A 74 2.04 -17.98 -6.41
CA GLY A 74 1.65 -18.38 -5.07
C GLY A 74 0.55 -17.49 -4.48
N SER A 75 -0.13 -17.98 -3.43
CA SER A 75 -1.21 -17.26 -2.71
C SER A 75 -0.74 -16.09 -1.84
N ASN A 76 0.38 -15.46 -2.19
CA ASN A 76 0.97 -14.37 -1.42
C ASN A 76 0.28 -13.05 -1.78
N ARG A 77 0.07 -12.20 -0.78
CA ARG A 77 -0.71 -10.97 -0.91
C ARG A 77 -0.08 -9.85 -0.10
N GLY A 78 0.03 -8.69 -0.71
CA GLY A 78 0.50 -7.48 -0.04
C GLY A 78 -0.58 -6.42 0.02
N ALA A 79 -0.66 -5.72 1.15
CA ALA A 79 -1.46 -4.50 1.23
C ALA A 79 -0.69 -3.36 1.90
N LEU A 80 -0.75 -2.18 1.29
CA LEU A 80 -0.52 -0.90 1.95
C LEU A 80 -1.87 -0.34 2.38
N ILE A 81 -1.99 0.07 3.64
CA ILE A 81 -3.23 0.65 4.18
C ILE A 81 -2.90 1.97 4.86
N ILE A 82 -3.57 3.03 4.42
CA ILE A 82 -3.49 4.36 5.01
C ILE A 82 -4.76 4.65 5.78
N GLY A 83 -4.62 5.06 7.05
CA GLY A 83 -5.72 5.51 7.88
C GLY A 83 -6.44 4.45 8.71
N SER A 84 -6.16 3.16 8.49
CA SER A 84 -6.64 2.10 9.39
C SER A 84 -5.65 0.96 9.51
N ARG A 85 -5.82 0.14 10.54
CA ARG A 85 -5.25 -1.21 10.54
C ARG A 85 -5.96 -2.07 9.50
N GLY A 86 -5.32 -3.16 9.10
CA GLY A 86 -6.00 -4.25 8.42
C GLY A 86 -5.22 -5.54 8.54
N ASN A 87 -5.89 -6.64 8.21
CA ASN A 87 -5.27 -7.95 8.11
C ASN A 87 -5.84 -8.71 6.91
N MET A 88 -5.14 -9.76 6.49
CA MET A 88 -5.61 -10.72 5.50
C MET A 88 -5.65 -12.11 6.14
N ASP A 89 -6.09 -12.18 7.40
CA ASP A 89 -6.24 -13.44 8.13
C ASP A 89 -7.47 -14.17 7.59
N THR A 90 -7.30 -14.82 6.44
CA THR A 90 -8.39 -15.49 5.74
C THR A 90 -8.19 -17.00 5.88
N GLY A 91 -9.19 -17.68 6.43
CA GLY A 91 -9.27 -19.13 6.37
C GLY A 91 -9.45 -19.55 4.92
N THR A 92 -8.35 -19.80 4.21
CA THR A 92 -8.29 -20.41 2.87
C THR A 92 -8.86 -19.63 1.66
N GLY A 93 -9.08 -18.31 1.75
CA GLY A 93 -9.74 -17.55 0.66
C GLY A 93 -8.90 -16.47 -0.04
N ILE A 94 -9.25 -16.19 -1.31
CA ILE A 94 -8.84 -15.06 -2.19
C ILE A 94 -9.40 -13.69 -1.77
N THR A 95 -9.78 -13.53 -0.51
CA THR A 95 -10.48 -12.34 -0.03
C THR A 95 -9.53 -11.16 0.20
N GLU A 96 -10.03 -9.96 -0.09
CA GLU A 96 -9.38 -8.69 0.20
C GLU A 96 -9.02 -8.53 1.69
N PRO A 97 -8.11 -7.60 2.04
CA PRO A 97 -7.86 -7.23 3.43
C PRO A 97 -9.14 -6.83 4.18
N THR A 98 -9.30 -7.34 5.40
CA THR A 98 -10.30 -6.82 6.35
C THR A 98 -9.73 -5.56 6.99
N LEU A 99 -10.41 -4.44 6.80
CA LEU A 99 -10.01 -3.14 7.36
C LEU A 99 -10.61 -2.93 8.75
N GLY A 100 -9.88 -2.24 9.61
CA GLY A 100 -10.42 -1.66 10.84
C GLY A 100 -11.24 -0.39 10.57
N THR A 101 -11.69 0.25 11.65
CA THR A 101 -12.35 1.56 11.59
C THR A 101 -11.41 2.61 10.97
N ALA A 102 -11.97 3.50 10.14
CA ALA A 102 -11.23 4.64 9.59
C ALA A 102 -10.74 5.56 10.73
N GLY A 103 -9.47 5.95 10.66
CA GLY A 103 -8.80 6.85 11.59
C GLY A 103 -8.01 7.94 10.88
N GLY A 104 -7.07 8.58 11.58
CA GLY A 104 -6.23 9.60 10.97
C GLY A 104 -5.29 8.99 9.94
N ALA A 105 -5.07 9.67 8.81
CA ALA A 105 -4.14 9.17 7.81
C ALA A 105 -2.68 9.16 8.32
N GLY A 106 -1.90 8.19 7.86
CA GLY A 106 -0.43 8.23 7.93
C GLY A 106 0.18 8.90 6.71
N THR A 107 1.51 8.99 6.67
CA THR A 107 2.24 9.57 5.53
C THR A 107 3.34 8.64 5.02
N LEU A 108 3.57 8.68 3.70
CA LEU A 108 4.75 8.09 3.08
C LEU A 108 5.67 9.22 2.61
N ASP A 109 6.97 9.01 2.70
CA ASP A 109 7.94 9.84 2.01
C ASP A 109 7.67 9.82 0.51
N ALA A 110 7.44 10.98 -0.10
CA ALA A 110 7.07 11.11 -1.50
C ALA A 110 8.12 10.53 -2.48
N LYS A 111 9.37 10.37 -2.04
CA LYS A 111 10.44 9.74 -2.83
C LYS A 111 10.30 8.22 -2.93
N THR A 112 9.59 7.59 -2.00
CA THR A 112 9.41 6.14 -2.00
C THR A 112 8.45 5.76 -3.11
N ALA A 113 8.95 5.00 -4.09
CA ALA A 113 8.11 4.45 -5.15
C ALA A 113 7.30 3.27 -4.62
N ILE A 114 6.10 3.05 -5.15
CA ILE A 114 5.26 1.91 -4.81
C ILE A 114 5.14 1.03 -6.05
N SER A 115 5.54 -0.22 -5.90
CA SER A 115 5.49 -1.23 -6.95
C SER A 115 4.47 -2.30 -6.55
N LEU A 116 3.33 -2.31 -7.21
CA LEU A 116 2.30 -3.31 -7.04
C LEU A 116 2.63 -4.49 -7.97
N ARG A 117 2.79 -5.68 -7.39
CA ARG A 117 3.09 -6.91 -8.13
C ARG A 117 1.85 -7.78 -8.14
N GLY A 118 0.84 -7.34 -8.89
CA GLY A 118 -0.53 -7.89 -8.99
C GLY A 118 -0.65 -9.31 -9.52
N GLY A 119 0.09 -10.27 -8.96
CA GLY A 119 -0.13 -11.70 -9.20
C GLY A 119 -1.58 -12.10 -8.92
N LEU A 120 -1.92 -13.36 -9.22
CA LEU A 120 -3.28 -13.93 -9.18
C LEU A 120 -4.12 -13.59 -7.92
N PHE A 121 -3.46 -13.31 -6.79
CA PHE A 121 -4.08 -13.07 -5.50
C PHE A 121 -4.12 -11.59 -5.07
N GLY A 122 -3.60 -10.67 -5.89
CA GLY A 122 -3.77 -9.24 -5.75
C GLY A 122 -2.71 -8.52 -4.92
N SER A 123 -2.47 -7.26 -5.29
CA SER A 123 -1.70 -6.27 -4.53
C SER A 123 -2.59 -5.06 -4.28
N TYR A 124 -2.66 -4.60 -3.03
CA TYR A 124 -3.67 -3.63 -2.63
C TYR A 124 -3.05 -2.35 -2.05
N VAL A 125 -3.61 -1.21 -2.42
CA VAL A 125 -3.42 0.08 -1.74
C VAL A 125 -4.79 0.55 -1.27
N TYR A 126 -4.95 0.67 0.05
CA TYR A 126 -6.18 1.13 0.66
C TYR A 126 -6.03 2.50 1.29
N PHE A 127 -7.03 3.34 1.05
CA PHE A 127 -7.26 4.58 1.79
C PHE A 127 -8.53 4.41 2.61
N ASN A 128 -8.39 4.47 3.93
CA ASN A 128 -9.47 4.32 4.89
C ASN A 128 -9.25 5.29 6.04
N HIS A 129 -9.40 6.58 5.75
CA HIS A 129 -9.07 7.65 6.70
C HIS A 129 -10.25 8.61 6.92
N THR A 130 -10.10 9.48 7.91
CA THR A 130 -11.05 10.55 8.23
C THR A 130 -10.62 11.92 7.69
N ASP A 131 -9.41 12.04 7.16
CA ASP A 131 -8.91 13.31 6.61
C ASP A 131 -9.77 13.80 5.43
N GLU A 132 -10.05 15.11 5.41
CA GLU A 132 -10.97 15.71 4.43
C GLU A 132 -10.35 15.89 3.03
N ASN A 133 -9.03 16.03 2.93
CA ASN A 133 -8.32 16.31 1.68
C ASN A 133 -6.94 15.64 1.68
N TYR A 134 -6.91 14.33 1.86
CA TYR A 134 -5.65 13.60 1.89
C TYR A 134 -4.99 13.61 0.50
N ILE A 135 -3.72 13.98 0.42
CA ILE A 135 -2.96 14.02 -0.82
C ILE A 135 -1.90 12.93 -0.78
N PHE A 136 -1.90 12.08 -1.80
CA PHE A 136 -0.97 10.98 -1.94
C PHE A 136 -0.15 11.13 -3.22
N SER A 137 1.09 11.63 -3.05
CA SER A 137 1.97 12.06 -4.14
C SER A 137 3.00 11.01 -4.58
N ASN A 138 2.96 9.80 -4.02
CA ASN A 138 3.93 8.77 -4.34
C ASN A 138 3.74 8.25 -5.77
N LYS A 139 4.86 7.95 -6.43
CA LYS A 139 4.85 7.18 -7.68
C LYS A 139 4.25 5.80 -7.41
N MET A 140 3.29 5.37 -8.23
CA MET A 140 2.73 4.02 -8.20
C MET A 140 2.83 3.37 -9.58
N SER A 141 3.16 2.08 -9.60
CA SER A 141 3.36 1.31 -10.84
C SER A 141 3.04 -0.15 -10.65
N GLY A 142 2.85 -0.85 -11.77
CA GLY A 142 2.54 -2.27 -11.79
C GLY A 142 1.04 -2.54 -11.68
N GLU A 143 0.69 -3.77 -11.31
CA GLU A 143 -0.69 -4.28 -11.35
C GLU A 143 -1.27 -4.42 -9.95
N GLY A 144 -2.55 -4.07 -9.78
CA GLY A 144 -3.22 -4.26 -8.49
C GLY A 144 -4.52 -3.48 -8.35
N GLU A 145 -4.85 -3.16 -7.11
CA GLU A 145 -6.09 -2.49 -6.72
C GLU A 145 -5.77 -1.27 -5.85
N VAL A 146 -6.34 -0.12 -6.20
CA VAL A 146 -6.27 1.11 -5.40
C VAL A 146 -7.68 1.49 -4.96
N ILE A 147 -7.97 1.34 -3.66
CA ILE A 147 -9.33 1.38 -3.15
C ILE A 147 -9.44 2.43 -2.04
N ASN A 148 -10.31 3.43 -2.24
CA ASN A 148 -10.71 4.37 -1.20
C ASN A 148 -12.03 3.92 -0.59
N THR A 149 -12.04 3.73 0.72
CA THR A 149 -13.19 3.20 1.48
C THR A 149 -13.79 4.25 2.42
N SER A 150 -13.03 5.27 2.79
CA SER A 150 -13.46 6.42 3.61
C SER A 150 -12.58 7.63 3.31
N GLY A 151 -13.11 8.84 3.56
CA GLY A 151 -12.39 10.10 3.33
C GLY A 151 -12.26 10.48 1.85
N GLN A 152 -11.64 11.62 1.58
CA GLN A 152 -11.30 12.03 0.21
C GLN A 152 -9.79 11.93 -0.01
N THR A 153 -9.38 11.13 -1.00
CA THR A 153 -7.99 10.99 -1.42
C THR A 153 -7.77 11.62 -2.79
N THR A 154 -6.72 12.44 -2.91
CA THR A 154 -6.19 12.91 -4.19
C THR A 154 -4.91 12.17 -4.52
N LEU A 155 -4.90 11.43 -5.63
CA LEU A 155 -3.72 10.78 -6.19
C LEU A 155 -3.07 11.74 -7.18
N ASN A 156 -1.89 12.27 -6.85
CA ASN A 156 -1.18 13.28 -7.65
C ASN A 156 0.30 12.93 -7.91
N GLY A 157 0.72 11.70 -7.61
CA GLY A 157 2.03 11.18 -8.00
C GLY A 157 2.13 10.79 -9.47
N ASP A 158 3.26 10.20 -9.87
CA ASP A 158 3.40 9.56 -11.18
C ASP A 158 2.66 8.20 -11.18
N LEU A 159 1.57 8.11 -11.96
CA LEU A 159 0.74 6.91 -12.11
C LEU A 159 0.76 6.37 -13.55
N SER A 160 1.68 6.86 -14.39
CA SER A 160 1.77 6.52 -15.81
C SER A 160 1.88 5.02 -16.07
N ALA A 161 2.57 4.29 -15.17
CA ALA A 161 2.79 2.86 -15.25
C ALA A 161 1.89 2.04 -14.30
N LEU A 162 0.82 2.64 -13.76
CA LEU A 162 -0.11 1.97 -12.84
C LEU A 162 -1.25 1.29 -13.61
N GLN A 163 -1.17 -0.03 -13.73
CA GLN A 163 -2.19 -0.91 -14.32
C GLN A 163 -3.11 -1.44 -13.22
N ALA A 164 -3.84 -0.55 -12.55
CA ALA A 164 -4.69 -0.89 -11.42
C ALA A 164 -6.12 -0.41 -11.60
N ASN A 165 -7.08 -1.14 -11.03
CA ASN A 165 -8.42 -0.61 -10.84
C ASN A 165 -8.38 0.44 -9.71
N VAL A 166 -8.94 1.61 -9.97
CA VAL A 166 -9.09 2.67 -8.96
C VAL A 166 -10.56 2.76 -8.57
N THR A 167 -10.86 2.39 -7.32
CA THR A 167 -12.24 2.26 -6.84
C THR A 167 -12.51 3.18 -5.65
N ALA A 168 -13.55 4.01 -5.76
CA ALA A 168 -14.14 4.72 -4.62
C ALA A 168 -15.29 3.88 -4.06
N ARG A 169 -14.98 2.98 -3.12
CA ARG A 169 -15.98 2.14 -2.43
C ARG A 169 -16.74 2.94 -1.36
N GLY A 170 -16.09 3.94 -0.80
CA GLY A 170 -16.68 4.95 0.07
C GLY A 170 -15.83 6.21 0.06
N GLY A 171 -16.41 7.35 0.42
CA GLY A 171 -15.74 8.64 0.28
C GLY A 171 -15.54 9.05 -1.19
N LYS A 172 -14.38 9.64 -1.53
CA LYS A 172 -14.09 10.15 -2.87
C LYS A 172 -12.63 9.97 -3.27
N VAL A 173 -12.39 9.66 -4.54
CA VAL A 173 -11.05 9.67 -5.16
C VAL A 173 -10.98 10.76 -6.20
N ILE A 174 -9.88 11.52 -6.20
CA ILE A 174 -9.53 12.48 -7.25
C ILE A 174 -8.21 11.99 -7.86
N ILE A 175 -8.18 11.78 -9.17
CA ILE A 175 -6.95 11.52 -9.90
C ILE A 175 -6.50 12.86 -10.49
N ALA A 176 -5.42 13.41 -9.94
CA ALA A 176 -4.82 14.67 -10.35
C ALA A 176 -3.47 14.44 -11.06
N SER A 177 -3.41 13.37 -11.87
CA SER A 177 -2.24 12.94 -12.64
C SER A 177 -2.69 12.11 -13.85
N ASN A 178 -1.75 11.78 -14.74
CA ASN A 178 -2.00 10.78 -15.77
C ASN A 178 -1.93 9.38 -15.16
N ILE A 179 -2.81 8.48 -15.60
CA ILE A 179 -2.85 7.08 -15.12
C ILE A 179 -2.78 6.12 -16.31
N ASN A 180 -2.01 5.04 -16.15
CA ASN A 180 -1.88 3.95 -17.12
C ASN A 180 -1.67 4.42 -18.58
N THR A 181 -0.74 5.33 -18.81
CA THR A 181 -0.47 5.89 -20.13
C THR A 181 0.15 4.83 -21.02
N GLN A 182 -0.45 4.56 -22.17
CA GLN A 182 0.10 3.66 -23.19
C GLN A 182 0.79 4.49 -24.28
N PRO A 183 1.92 4.02 -24.85
CA PRO A 183 2.43 4.60 -26.07
C PRO A 183 1.35 4.46 -27.16
N GLU A 184 1.21 5.48 -28.01
CA GLU A 184 0.44 5.35 -29.24
C GLU A 184 1.07 4.22 -30.07
N ASP A 185 0.24 3.33 -30.62
CA ASP A 185 0.73 2.35 -31.59
C ASP A 185 1.20 3.14 -32.83
N ASP A 186 2.51 3.12 -33.13
CA ASP A 186 3.04 3.64 -34.39
C ASP A 186 2.56 2.72 -35.54
N ILE A 187 1.40 3.05 -36.10
CA ILE A 187 0.79 2.35 -37.25
C ILE A 187 1.13 2.97 -38.60
N PHE A 188 2.33 3.56 -38.75
CA PHE A 188 2.80 4.13 -40.02
C PHE A 188 4.23 3.72 -40.38
#